data_AF-A0A356GNG0-F1
#
_entry.id   AF-A0A356GNG0-F1
#
_cell.length_a   1.000
_cell.length_b   1.000
_cell.length_c   1.000
_cell.angle_alpha   90.00
_cell.angle_beta   90.00
_cell.angle_gamma   90.00
#
_symmetry.space_group_name_H-M   'P 1'
#
loop_
_entity.id
_entity.type
_entity.pdbx_description
1 polymer ?
#
loop_
_entity_poly.entity_id
_entity_poly.type
_entity_poly.pdbx_seq_one_letter_code
_entity_poly.pdbx_strand_id
1 'polypeptide(L)'
;GKAASLGETGRKEDAAKLEEKALPLYRGPFLAEDAGQSWAVSMRERLRSRYLSTVGRLGDHWVRSGKWEKARVCYQGGIDVDNLAEEFYQSLMRCYLEDGRKAEALSVYDRLENTLSSLGVEPSPKTRDLLNSLRSS
;
A
#
# COMPACT_ATOMS: atom_id res chain seq x y z
N GLY A 1 -31.79 1.18 5.16
CA GLY A 1 -32.06 1.62 6.55
C GLY A 1 -30.86 2.36 7.09
N LYS A 2 -31.02 3.64 7.46
CA LYS A 2 -29.95 4.58 7.88
C LYS A 2 -29.21 4.15 9.16
N ALA A 3 -29.83 3.29 9.98
CA ALA A 3 -29.24 2.73 11.21
C ALA A 3 -28.25 1.58 10.94
N ALA A 4 -28.47 0.77 9.89
CA ALA A 4 -27.55 -0.31 9.53
C ALA A 4 -26.22 0.24 8.98
N SER A 5 -26.28 1.33 8.19
CA SER A 5 -25.09 1.97 7.61
C SER A 5 -24.21 2.65 8.68
N LEU A 6 -24.79 3.21 9.73
CA LEU A 6 -24.01 3.80 10.85
C LEU A 6 -23.29 2.73 11.67
N GLY A 7 -23.96 1.61 11.95
CA GLY A 7 -23.38 0.48 12.70
C GLY A 7 -22.31 -0.30 11.91
N GLU A 8 -22.39 -0.32 10.59
CA GLU A 8 -21.32 -0.86 9.72
C GLU A 8 -20.13 0.09 9.61
N THR A 9 -20.37 1.41 9.58
CA THR A 9 -19.30 2.42 9.53
C THR A 9 -18.49 2.40 10.82
N GLY A 10 -19.14 2.37 11.99
CA GLY A 10 -18.46 2.26 13.29
C GLY A 10 -17.65 0.97 13.44
N ARG A 11 -18.19 -0.18 13.00
CA ARG A 11 -17.45 -1.46 13.00
C ARG A 11 -16.24 -1.46 12.06
N LYS A 12 -16.34 -0.79 10.91
CA LYS A 12 -15.23 -0.62 9.97
C LYS A 12 -14.14 0.28 10.54
N GLU A 13 -14.50 1.35 11.24
CA GLU A 13 -13.54 2.23 11.94
C GLU A 13 -12.83 1.52 13.08
N ASP A 14 -13.53 0.69 13.87
CA ASP A 14 -12.90 -0.05 14.97
C ASP A 14 -11.99 -1.18 14.46
N ALA A 15 -12.36 -1.84 13.35
CA ALA A 15 -11.46 -2.77 12.66
C ALA A 15 -10.20 -2.06 12.12
N ALA A 16 -10.36 -0.88 11.51
CA ALA A 16 -9.24 -0.08 11.02
C ALA A 16 -8.28 0.33 12.16
N LYS A 17 -8.80 0.70 13.34
CA LYS A 17 -7.97 1.01 14.53
C LYS A 17 -7.20 -0.21 15.04
N LEU A 18 -7.78 -1.39 14.98
CA LEU A 18 -7.11 -2.63 15.38
C LEU A 18 -6.00 -3.00 14.40
N GLU A 19 -6.25 -2.84 13.11
CA GLU A 19 -5.26 -3.04 12.04
C GLU A 19 -4.11 -2.02 12.14
N GLU A 20 -4.40 -0.73 12.41
CA GLU A 20 -3.41 0.34 12.64
C GLU A 20 -2.46 0.02 13.81
N LYS A 21 -2.97 -0.63 14.87
CA LYS A 21 -2.14 -1.07 16.00
C LYS A 21 -1.34 -2.33 15.72
N ALA A 22 -1.82 -3.20 14.83
CA ALA A 22 -1.19 -4.47 14.53
C ALA A 22 -0.06 -4.35 13.50
N LEU A 23 -0.21 -3.46 12.50
CA LEU A 23 0.78 -3.28 11.43
C LEU A 23 2.21 -2.99 11.95
N PRO A 24 2.43 -2.11 12.95
CA PRO A 24 3.77 -1.83 13.47
C PRO A 24 4.43 -2.99 14.22
N LEU A 25 3.69 -4.06 14.56
CA LEU A 25 4.22 -5.26 15.22
C LEU A 25 4.96 -6.18 14.26
N TYR A 26 4.73 -6.03 12.95
CA TYR A 26 5.49 -6.71 11.92
C TYR A 26 6.80 -5.96 11.66
N ARG A 27 7.84 -6.22 12.47
CA ARG A 27 9.17 -5.62 12.34
C ARG A 27 10.22 -6.63 11.91
N GLY A 28 10.73 -6.46 10.70
CA GLY A 28 11.95 -7.12 10.23
C GLY A 28 11.77 -8.61 9.88
N PRO A 29 12.87 -9.31 9.54
CA PRO A 29 12.82 -10.69 9.10
C PRO A 29 12.44 -11.60 10.27
N PHE A 30 11.13 -11.85 10.40
CA PHE A 30 10.61 -12.87 11.28
C PHE A 30 11.29 -14.20 10.94
N LEU A 31 11.97 -14.84 11.92
CA LEU A 31 12.76 -16.07 11.74
C LEU A 31 14.00 -15.90 10.84
N ALA A 32 14.81 -14.85 11.07
CA ALA A 32 16.10 -14.70 10.40
C ALA A 32 17.05 -15.89 10.62
N GLU A 33 16.96 -16.56 11.78
CA GLU A 33 17.82 -17.69 12.16
C GLU A 33 17.41 -19.02 11.47
N ASP A 34 16.15 -19.17 11.05
CA ASP A 34 15.63 -20.35 10.33
C ASP A 34 15.36 -20.06 8.84
N ALA A 35 16.03 -19.04 8.27
CA ALA A 35 15.75 -18.51 6.94
C ALA A 35 15.71 -19.57 5.81
N GLY A 36 16.49 -20.64 5.94
CA GLY A 36 16.60 -21.73 4.95
C GLY A 36 15.58 -22.87 5.09
N GLN A 37 14.78 -22.91 6.16
CA GLN A 37 13.81 -23.99 6.33
C GLN A 37 12.52 -23.71 5.57
N SER A 38 12.04 -24.69 4.79
CA SER A 38 10.86 -24.54 3.93
C SER A 38 9.61 -24.05 4.70
N TRP A 39 9.43 -24.48 5.95
CA TRP A 39 8.29 -24.05 6.78
C TRP A 39 8.40 -22.58 7.20
N ALA A 40 9.61 -22.07 7.43
CA ALA A 40 9.86 -20.67 7.79
C ALA A 40 9.66 -19.75 6.58
N VAL A 41 10.08 -20.17 5.38
CA VAL A 41 9.81 -19.46 4.12
C VAL A 41 8.30 -19.33 3.88
N SER A 42 7.55 -20.43 3.92
CA SER A 42 6.10 -20.40 3.72
C SER A 42 5.37 -19.55 4.77
N MET A 43 5.84 -19.54 6.02
CA MET A 43 5.27 -18.71 7.07
C MET A 43 5.52 -17.23 6.84
N ARG A 44 6.75 -16.85 6.43
CA ARG A 44 7.08 -15.46 6.07
C ARG A 44 6.25 -14.97 4.90
N GLU A 45 6.13 -15.75 3.82
CA GLU A 45 5.31 -15.37 2.67
C GLU A 45 3.83 -15.20 3.03
N ARG A 46 3.31 -16.06 3.92
CA ARG A 46 1.94 -15.93 4.42
C ARG A 46 1.75 -14.67 5.27
N LEU A 47 2.71 -14.32 6.12
CA LEU A 47 2.65 -13.09 6.91
C LEU A 47 2.78 -11.84 6.04
N ARG A 48 3.70 -11.84 5.08
CA ARG A 48 3.84 -10.79 4.05
C ARG A 48 2.53 -10.58 3.31
N SER A 49 1.94 -11.65 2.75
CA SER A 49 0.67 -11.58 2.02
C SER A 49 -0.47 -10.99 2.88
N ARG A 50 -0.57 -11.41 4.15
CA ARG A 50 -1.57 -10.86 5.09
C ARG A 50 -1.32 -9.40 5.42
N TYR A 51 -0.06 -9.00 5.57
CA TYR A 51 0.34 -7.62 5.81
C TYR A 51 -0.07 -6.74 4.63
N LEU A 52 0.32 -7.11 3.40
CA LEU A 52 0.01 -6.34 2.19
C LEU A 52 -1.51 -6.22 1.97
N SER A 53 -2.27 -7.32 2.19
CA SER A 53 -3.74 -7.28 2.12
C SER A 53 -4.35 -6.30 3.15
N THR A 54 -3.83 -6.28 4.37
CA THR A 54 -4.25 -5.34 5.41
C THR A 54 -3.92 -3.89 5.03
N VAL A 55 -2.70 -3.65 4.53
CA VAL A 55 -2.27 -2.32 4.06
C VAL A 55 -3.20 -1.79 2.97
N GLY A 56 -3.52 -2.60 1.95
CA GLY A 56 -4.43 -2.20 0.88
C GLY A 56 -5.80 -1.80 1.41
N ARG A 57 -6.40 -2.64 2.27
CA ARG A 57 -7.72 -2.38 2.87
C ARG A 57 -7.75 -1.12 3.73
N LEU A 58 -6.71 -0.93 4.55
CA LEU A 58 -6.59 0.21 5.45
C LEU A 58 -6.32 1.51 4.68
N GLY A 59 -5.42 1.48 3.69
CA GLY A 59 -5.16 2.59 2.78
C GLY A 59 -6.44 3.04 2.08
N ASP A 60 -7.19 2.11 1.50
CA ASP A 60 -8.45 2.41 0.83
C ASP A 60 -9.52 2.97 1.77
N HIS A 61 -9.53 2.51 3.03
CA HIS A 61 -10.39 3.09 4.06
C HIS A 61 -10.02 4.55 4.32
N TRP A 62 -8.74 4.87 4.48
CA TRP A 62 -8.31 6.25 4.72
C TRP A 62 -8.56 7.17 3.53
N VAL A 63 -8.38 6.69 2.30
CA VAL A 63 -8.75 7.41 1.07
C VAL A 63 -10.23 7.78 1.08
N ARG A 64 -11.12 6.81 1.33
CA ARG A 64 -12.57 7.08 1.39
C ARG A 64 -12.97 8.02 2.52
N SER A 65 -12.18 8.07 3.59
CA SER A 65 -12.39 8.95 4.73
C SER A 65 -11.73 10.34 4.57
N GLY A 66 -11.13 10.63 3.40
CA GLY A 66 -10.42 11.89 3.13
C GLY A 66 -9.16 12.08 3.99
N LYS A 67 -8.64 11.01 4.60
CA LYS A 67 -7.44 11.02 5.45
C LYS A 67 -6.21 10.68 4.62
N TRP A 68 -5.90 11.54 3.65
CA TRP A 68 -4.85 11.32 2.66
C TRP A 68 -3.48 11.01 3.28
N GLU A 69 -3.09 11.72 4.33
CA GLU A 69 -1.82 11.47 5.01
C GLU A 69 -1.72 10.05 5.58
N LYS A 70 -2.80 9.57 6.22
CA LYS A 70 -2.83 8.21 6.75
C LYS A 70 -2.76 7.16 5.64
N ALA A 71 -3.43 7.42 4.52
CA ALA A 71 -3.37 6.55 3.35
C ALA A 71 -1.93 6.49 2.79
N ARG A 72 -1.26 7.64 2.65
CA ARG A 72 0.15 7.70 2.19
C ARG A 72 1.07 6.86 3.06
N VAL A 73 0.96 7.00 4.39
CA VAL A 73 1.76 6.21 5.34
C VAL A 73 1.49 4.71 5.18
N CYS A 74 0.23 4.30 4.99
CA CYS A 74 -0.11 2.89 4.77
C CYS A 74 0.55 2.35 3.49
N TYR A 75 0.35 3.03 2.36
CA TYR A 75 0.90 2.57 1.08
C TYR A 75 2.43 2.60 1.07
N GLN A 76 3.07 3.56 1.73
CA GLN A 76 4.53 3.57 1.88
C GLN A 76 5.02 2.35 2.67
N GLY A 77 4.34 1.98 3.77
CA GLY A 77 4.65 0.76 4.51
C GLY A 77 4.47 -0.52 3.68
N GLY A 78 3.46 -0.56 2.81
CA GLY A 78 3.30 -1.64 1.84
C GLY A 78 4.48 -1.76 0.87
N ILE A 79 4.94 -0.63 0.33
CA ILE A 79 6.11 -0.56 -0.56
C ILE A 79 7.41 -0.97 0.16
N ASP A 80 7.55 -0.61 1.43
CA ASP A 80 8.75 -0.96 2.21
C ASP A 80 8.83 -2.46 2.51
N VAL A 81 7.68 -3.15 2.57
CA VAL A 81 7.60 -4.62 2.69
C VAL A 81 7.73 -5.30 1.33
N ASP A 82 7.12 -4.72 0.28
CA ASP A 82 7.15 -5.22 -1.09
C ASP A 82 7.31 -4.07 -2.10
N ASN A 83 8.54 -3.85 -2.53
CA ASN A 83 8.85 -2.81 -3.51
C ASN A 83 8.38 -3.14 -4.93
N LEU A 84 7.88 -4.36 -5.18
CA LEU A 84 7.29 -4.76 -6.45
C LEU A 84 5.76 -4.66 -6.45
N ALA A 85 5.14 -4.31 -5.31
CA ALA A 85 3.70 -4.12 -5.19
C ALA A 85 3.25 -2.81 -5.87
N GLU A 86 3.17 -2.86 -7.19
CA GLU A 86 2.86 -1.71 -8.07
C GLU A 86 1.54 -1.00 -7.69
N GLU A 87 0.57 -1.73 -7.17
CA GLU A 87 -0.72 -1.18 -6.71
C GLU A 87 -0.58 -0.14 -5.60
N PHE A 88 0.43 -0.27 -4.73
CA PHE A 88 0.68 0.72 -3.66
C PHE A 88 1.34 1.97 -4.20
N TYR A 89 2.22 1.85 -5.21
CA TYR A 89 2.74 3.01 -5.93
C TYR A 89 1.61 3.76 -6.64
N GLN A 90 0.74 3.06 -7.37
CA GLN A 90 -0.42 3.65 -8.03
C GLN A 90 -1.34 4.40 -7.05
N SER A 91 -1.59 3.81 -5.88
CA SER A 91 -2.45 4.41 -4.85
C SER A 91 -1.78 5.63 -4.22
N LEU A 92 -0.47 5.56 -3.95
CA LEU A 92 0.31 6.68 -3.42
C LEU A 92 0.37 7.86 -4.41
N MET A 93 0.58 7.58 -5.70
CA MET A 93 0.51 8.59 -6.78
C MET A 93 -0.85 9.30 -6.81
N ARG A 94 -1.95 8.55 -6.67
CA ARG A 94 -3.30 9.13 -6.60
C ARG A 94 -3.49 9.98 -5.35
N CYS A 95 -2.99 9.55 -4.18
CA CYS A 95 -3.06 10.37 -2.97
C CYS A 95 -2.33 11.70 -3.13
N TYR A 96 -1.18 11.73 -3.81
CA TYR A 96 -0.47 12.98 -4.08
C TYR A 96 -1.20 13.86 -5.11
N LEU A 97 -1.83 13.26 -6.13
CA LEU A 97 -2.65 13.99 -7.10
C LEU A 97 -3.83 14.72 -6.45
N GLU A 98 -4.58 14.03 -5.58
CA GLU A 98 -5.72 14.60 -4.86
C GLU A 98 -5.31 15.76 -3.94
N ASP A 99 -4.06 15.78 -3.49
CA ASP A 99 -3.45 16.83 -2.67
C ASP A 99 -2.80 17.94 -3.51
N GLY A 100 -2.91 17.89 -4.85
CA GLY A 100 -2.27 18.84 -5.78
C GLY A 100 -0.74 18.72 -5.89
N ARG A 101 -0.16 17.68 -5.30
CA ARG A 101 1.29 17.43 -5.17
C ARG A 101 1.83 16.62 -6.35
N LYS A 102 1.72 17.19 -7.54
CA LYS A 102 2.09 16.53 -8.81
C LYS A 102 3.57 16.10 -8.88
N ALA A 103 4.49 16.91 -8.34
CA ALA A 103 5.92 16.59 -8.34
C ALA A 103 6.22 15.32 -7.53
N GLU A 104 5.57 15.15 -6.37
CA GLU A 104 5.70 13.97 -5.54
C GLU A 104 5.10 12.73 -6.20
N ALA A 105 3.95 12.87 -6.87
CA ALA A 105 3.37 11.77 -7.64
C ALA A 105 4.29 11.29 -8.78
N LEU A 106 4.96 12.22 -9.48
CA LEU A 106 5.97 11.86 -10.49
C LEU A 106 7.19 11.17 -9.87
N SER A 107 7.68 11.65 -8.74
CA SER A 107 8.79 11.02 -8.02
C SER A 107 8.47 9.58 -7.58
N VAL A 108 7.22 9.30 -7.20
CA VAL A 108 6.77 7.94 -6.88
C VAL A 108 6.80 7.05 -8.12
N TYR A 109 6.36 7.56 -9.29
CA TYR A 109 6.47 6.82 -10.56
C TYR A 109 7.92 6.52 -10.89
N ASP A 110 8.81 7.51 -10.82
CA ASP A 110 10.23 7.33 -11.15
C ASP A 110 10.88 6.26 -10.24
N ARG A 111 10.52 6.24 -8.95
CA ARG A 111 10.98 5.18 -8.03
C ARG A 111 10.50 3.80 -8.47
N LEU A 112 9.23 3.67 -8.88
CA LEU A 112 8.67 2.41 -9.38
C LEU A 112 9.39 1.96 -10.65
N GLU A 113 9.53 2.85 -11.63
CA GLU A 113 10.17 2.58 -12.92
C GLU A 113 11.63 2.12 -12.72
N ASN A 114 12.39 2.78 -11.85
CA ASN A 114 13.74 2.35 -11.49
C ASN A 114 13.75 0.96 -10.82
N THR A 115 12.76 0.66 -9.98
CA THR A 115 12.67 -0.64 -9.31
C THR A 115 12.38 -1.75 -10.31
N LEU A 116 11.40 -1.56 -11.20
CA LEU A 116 11.00 -2.58 -12.18
C LEU A 116 12.04 -2.75 -13.30
N SER A 117 12.63 -1.65 -13.78
CA SER A 117 13.67 -1.70 -14.82
C SER A 117 14.93 -2.44 -14.37
N SER A 118 15.26 -2.42 -13.07
CA SER A 118 16.34 -3.24 -12.51
C SER A 118 16.11 -4.75 -12.66
N LEU A 119 14.86 -5.16 -12.90
CA LEU A 119 14.44 -6.53 -13.17
C LEU A 119 14.12 -6.78 -14.65
N GLY A 120 14.32 -5.78 -15.52
CA GLY A 120 13.96 -5.85 -16.93
C GLY A 120 12.43 -5.88 -17.18
N VAL A 121 11.66 -5.36 -16.23
CA VAL A 121 10.19 -5.30 -16.30
C VAL A 121 9.74 -3.86 -16.49
N GLU A 122 8.74 -3.66 -17.34
CA GLU A 122 8.12 -2.36 -17.57
C GLU A 122 6.91 -2.14 -16.65
N PRO A 123 6.60 -0.88 -16.26
CA PRO A 123 5.38 -0.58 -15.52
C PRO A 123 4.12 -1.04 -16.25
N SER A 124 3.13 -1.50 -15.48
CA SER A 124 1.87 -1.99 -16.05
C SER A 124 1.13 -0.89 -16.83
N PRO A 125 0.24 -1.26 -17.77
CA PRO A 125 -0.57 -0.29 -18.51
C PRO A 125 -1.29 0.70 -17.57
N LYS A 126 -1.86 0.20 -16.46
CA LYS A 126 -2.56 1.02 -15.47
C LYS A 126 -1.66 2.08 -14.83
N THR A 127 -0.38 1.77 -14.57
CA THR A 127 0.59 2.74 -14.06
C THR A 127 0.95 3.78 -15.12
N ARG A 128 1.16 3.35 -16.37
CA ARG A 128 1.49 4.25 -17.49
C ARG A 128 0.33 5.20 -17.81
N ASP A 129 -0.91 4.74 -17.73
CA ASP A 129 -2.10 5.58 -17.87
C ASP A 129 -2.17 6.65 -16.77
N LEU A 130 -1.77 6.30 -15.54
CA LEU A 130 -1.70 7.24 -14.44
C LEU A 130 -0.59 8.29 -14.64
N LEU A 131 0.57 7.89 -15.17
CA LEU A 131 1.64 8.83 -15.55
C LEU A 131 1.16 9.81 -16.64
N ASN A 132 0.44 9.33 -17.64
CA ASN A 132 -0.11 10.19 -18.69
C ASN A 132 -1.08 11.21 -18.09
N SER A 133 -1.99 10.76 -17.22
CA SER A 133 -2.90 11.64 -16.48
C SER A 133 -2.14 12.70 -15.66
N LEU A 134 -1.07 12.29 -14.97
CA LEU A 134 -0.19 13.19 -14.23
C LEU A 134 0.42 14.27 -15.12
N ARG A 135 0.89 13.92 -16.32
CA ARG A 135 1.53 14.86 -17.23
C ARG A 135 0.54 15.85 -17.85
N SER A 136 -0.71 15.43 -18.05
CA SER A 136 -1.77 16.23 -18.69
C SER A 136 -2.56 17.15 -17.74
N SER A 137 -2.51 16.94 -16.42
CA SER A 137 -3.06 17.86 -15.40
C SER A 137 -2.17 19.07 -15.13
#